data_AF-A0A2I4AM51-F1
#
_entry.id   AF-A0A2I4AM51-F1
#
_cell.length_a   1.000
_cell.length_b   1.000
_cell.length_c   1.000
_cell.angle_alpha   90.00
_cell.angle_beta   90.00
_cell.angle_gamma   90.00
#
_symmetry.space_group_name_H-M   'P 1'
#
loop_
_entity.id
_entity.type
_entity.pdbx_description
1 polymer ?
#
loop_
_entity_poly.entity_id
_entity_poly.type
_entity_poly.pdbx_seq_one_letter_code
_entity_poly.pdbx_strand_id
1 'polypeptide(L)'
;MADVKTWSVLNVLLIPAVLQELQAETLVGHQLLQDVLCEALQSMEKEPAERRSELLMQMTGMKKSWSSSVALARQNWTLMMDQLQQWTLYHRGLKCLKNLFVTVGSVLPPTGQCVCSVQQLQSCTSLQQCVEEWAELHSPVLTWTSEVGQRLSETLGESDCGRGLQSELQDMKKSWEQIRAQLQTNKHLAATAVQETELSL
;
A
#
# COMPACT_ATOMS: atom_id res chain seq x y z
N MET A 1 0.42 7.78 15.30
CA MET A 1 0.22 6.42 14.76
C MET A 1 -1.23 6.30 14.29
N ALA A 2 -1.47 6.21 12.98
CA ALA A 2 -2.81 5.89 12.49
C ALA A 2 -2.93 4.36 12.40
N ASP A 3 -3.75 3.76 13.27
CA ASP A 3 -4.18 2.36 13.23
C ASP A 3 -4.87 2.06 11.86
N VAL A 4 -4.85 0.80 11.42
CA VAL A 4 -5.65 0.24 10.32
C VAL A 4 -7.12 0.70 10.40
N LYS A 5 -7.67 0.89 11.61
CA LYS A 5 -9.00 1.48 11.82
C LYS A 5 -9.10 2.92 11.29
N THR A 6 -8.13 3.77 11.59
CA THR A 6 -8.06 5.16 11.07
C THR A 6 -7.98 5.19 9.55
N TRP A 7 -7.23 4.27 8.94
CA TRP A 7 -7.17 4.12 7.48
C TRP A 7 -8.50 3.65 6.86
N SER A 8 -9.21 2.74 7.53
CA SER A 8 -10.54 2.32 7.09
C SER A 8 -11.56 3.47 7.15
N VAL A 9 -11.46 4.35 8.15
CA VAL A 9 -12.31 5.55 8.28
C VAL A 9 -11.98 6.59 7.21
N LEU A 10 -10.70 6.82 6.92
CA LEU A 10 -10.27 7.71 5.84
C LEU A 10 -10.77 7.22 4.47
N ASN A 11 -10.65 5.92 4.20
CA ASN A 11 -11.03 5.32 2.92
C ASN A 11 -12.55 5.26 2.70
N VAL A 12 -13.32 4.90 3.73
CA VAL A 12 -14.77 4.65 3.58
C VAL A 12 -15.62 5.91 3.71
N LEU A 13 -15.20 6.89 4.52
CA LEU A 13 -16.04 8.05 4.85
C LEU A 13 -15.45 9.38 4.37
N LEU A 14 -14.16 9.62 4.61
CA LEU A 14 -13.58 10.94 4.33
C LEU A 14 -13.35 11.16 2.83
N ILE A 15 -12.81 10.16 2.12
CA ILE A 15 -12.44 10.30 0.71
C ILE A 15 -13.67 10.50 -0.21
N PRO A 16 -14.79 9.76 -0.04
CA PRO A 16 -16.01 10.05 -0.79
C PRO A 16 -16.60 11.43 -0.49
N ALA A 17 -16.54 11.88 0.76
CA ALA A 17 -17.06 13.19 1.17
C ALA A 17 -16.24 14.33 0.52
N VAL A 18 -14.91 14.26 0.58
CA VAL A 18 -14.02 15.23 -0.06
C VAL A 18 -14.20 15.23 -1.58
N LEU A 19 -14.44 14.08 -2.21
CA LEU A 19 -14.73 14.01 -3.64
C LEU A 19 -16.04 14.71 -4.00
N GLN A 20 -17.10 14.47 -3.22
CA GLN A 20 -18.40 15.10 -3.44
C GLN A 20 -18.31 16.61 -3.27
N GLU A 21 -17.60 17.08 -2.25
CA GLU A 21 -17.36 18.49 -2.01
C GLU A 21 -16.58 19.12 -3.17
N LEU A 22 -15.47 18.52 -3.59
CA LEU A 22 -14.68 19.00 -4.72
C LEU A 22 -15.50 19.04 -6.03
N GLN A 23 -16.35 18.04 -6.27
CA GLN A 23 -17.25 18.01 -7.42
C GLN A 23 -18.29 19.14 -7.36
N ALA A 24 -18.89 19.37 -6.19
CA ALA A 24 -19.86 20.44 -5.98
C ALA A 24 -19.20 21.82 -6.17
N GLU A 25 -18.05 22.06 -5.56
CA GLU A 25 -17.28 23.30 -5.73
C GLU A 25 -16.87 23.52 -7.18
N THR A 26 -16.44 22.46 -7.86
CA THR A 26 -16.10 22.51 -9.29
C THR A 26 -17.32 22.91 -10.10
N LEU A 27 -18.50 22.33 -9.85
CA LEU A 27 -19.72 22.68 -10.58
C LEU A 27 -20.12 24.14 -10.35
N VAL A 28 -20.13 24.58 -9.08
CA VAL A 28 -20.44 25.97 -8.71
C VAL A 28 -19.46 26.94 -9.35
N GLY A 29 -18.17 26.64 -9.33
CA GLY A 29 -17.16 27.50 -9.96
C GLY A 29 -17.27 27.57 -11.49
N HIS A 30 -17.68 26.48 -12.16
CA HIS A 30 -17.99 26.54 -13.60
C HIS A 30 -19.17 27.46 -13.89
N GLN A 31 -20.23 27.38 -13.09
CA GLN A 31 -21.41 28.24 -13.23
C GLN A 31 -21.04 29.71 -13.02
N LEU A 32 -20.36 30.03 -11.91
CA LEU A 32 -19.93 31.39 -11.60
C LEU A 32 -19.01 31.97 -12.68
N LEU A 33 -18.06 31.18 -13.19
CA LEU A 33 -17.21 31.62 -14.28
C LEU A 33 -18.05 31.92 -15.53
N GLN A 34 -18.98 31.04 -15.89
CA GLN A 34 -19.84 31.25 -17.05
C GLN A 34 -20.68 32.53 -16.92
N ASP A 35 -21.28 32.76 -15.75
CA ASP A 35 -22.10 33.94 -15.48
C ASP A 35 -21.29 35.22 -15.61
N VAL A 36 -20.11 35.28 -14.96
CA VAL A 36 -19.19 36.42 -15.05
C VAL A 36 -18.72 36.67 -16.49
N LEU A 37 -18.40 35.61 -17.25
CA LEU A 37 -18.01 35.75 -18.65
C LEU A 37 -19.16 36.28 -19.51
N CYS A 38 -20.40 35.82 -19.27
CA CYS A 38 -21.59 36.31 -19.98
C CYS A 38 -21.87 37.79 -19.66
N GLU A 39 -21.80 38.19 -18.39
CA GLU A 39 -21.97 39.59 -17.98
C GLU A 39 -20.88 40.50 -18.56
N ALA A 40 -19.62 40.04 -18.54
CA ALA A 40 -18.51 40.77 -19.13
C ALA A 40 -18.72 40.97 -20.64
N LEU A 41 -19.14 39.95 -21.38
CA LEU A 41 -19.46 40.07 -22.81
C LEU A 41 -20.57 41.08 -23.08
N GLN A 42 -21.65 41.07 -22.28
CA GLN A 42 -22.76 42.02 -22.42
C GLN A 42 -22.33 43.46 -22.13
N SER A 43 -21.46 43.67 -21.14
CA SER A 43 -20.92 44.99 -20.83
C SER A 43 -20.01 45.54 -21.93
N MET A 44 -19.23 44.67 -22.58
CA MET A 44 -18.27 45.05 -23.60
C MET A 44 -18.90 45.75 -24.80
N GLU A 45 -20.16 45.46 -25.15
CA GLU A 45 -20.85 46.08 -26.29
C GLU A 45 -20.95 47.61 -26.16
N LYS A 46 -20.88 48.15 -24.93
CA LYS A 46 -21.03 49.58 -24.63
C LYS A 46 -19.69 50.30 -24.42
N GLU A 47 -18.58 49.57 -24.47
CA GLU A 47 -17.26 50.06 -24.08
C GLU A 47 -16.35 50.45 -25.28
N PRO A 48 -15.41 51.40 -25.11
CA PRO A 48 -14.43 51.74 -26.13
C PRO A 48 -13.47 50.57 -26.43
N ALA A 49 -12.79 50.62 -27.59
CA ALA A 49 -12.00 49.51 -28.12
C ALA A 49 -10.88 49.04 -27.16
N GLU A 50 -10.20 49.98 -26.52
CA GLU A 50 -9.12 49.71 -25.55
C GLU A 50 -9.66 48.95 -24.34
N ARG A 51 -10.82 49.36 -23.81
CA ARG A 51 -11.46 48.72 -22.65
C ARG A 51 -12.02 47.35 -23.01
N ARG A 52 -12.53 47.16 -24.22
CA ARG A 52 -12.92 45.84 -24.76
C ARG A 52 -11.74 44.87 -24.85
N SER A 53 -10.58 45.33 -25.30
CA SER A 53 -9.36 44.51 -25.37
C SER A 53 -8.89 44.08 -23.98
N GLU A 54 -8.90 44.99 -23.01
CA GLU A 54 -8.56 44.70 -21.61
C GLU A 54 -9.51 43.66 -21.00
N LEU A 55 -10.83 43.81 -21.20
CA LEU A 55 -11.83 42.86 -20.72
C LEU A 55 -11.65 41.47 -21.35
N LEU A 56 -11.40 41.37 -22.67
CA LEU A 56 -11.09 40.09 -23.32
C LEU A 56 -9.84 39.42 -22.72
N MET A 57 -8.80 40.20 -22.45
CA MET A 57 -7.59 39.68 -21.81
C MET A 57 -7.87 39.15 -20.40
N GLN A 58 -8.67 39.87 -19.60
CA GLN A 58 -9.07 39.42 -18.27
C GLN A 58 -9.94 38.16 -18.33
N MET A 59 -10.93 38.11 -19.23
CA MET A 59 -11.79 36.95 -19.44
C MET A 59 -11.01 35.69 -19.85
N THR A 60 -10.09 35.83 -20.80
CA THR A 60 -9.22 34.71 -21.22
C THR A 60 -8.29 34.28 -20.09
N GLY A 61 -7.76 35.23 -19.30
CA GLY A 61 -7.00 34.97 -18.09
C GLY A 61 -7.78 34.17 -17.05
N MET A 62 -9.00 34.60 -16.71
CA MET A 62 -9.88 33.91 -15.75
C MET A 62 -10.21 32.50 -16.22
N LYS A 63 -10.61 32.33 -17.48
CA LYS A 63 -10.93 31.02 -18.05
C LYS A 63 -9.73 30.08 -17.98
N LYS A 64 -8.53 30.57 -18.32
CA LYS A 64 -7.29 29.80 -18.24
C LYS A 64 -6.96 29.42 -16.80
N SER A 65 -7.01 30.38 -15.88
CA SER A 65 -6.72 30.15 -14.46
C SER A 65 -7.66 29.11 -13.85
N TRP A 66 -8.97 29.25 -14.08
CA TRP A 66 -9.96 28.28 -13.62
C TRP A 66 -9.70 26.88 -14.17
N SER A 67 -9.50 26.77 -15.49
CA SER A 67 -9.24 25.49 -16.15
C SER A 67 -7.97 24.82 -15.61
N SER A 68 -6.92 25.60 -15.33
CA SER A 68 -5.69 25.12 -14.70
C SER A 68 -5.92 24.62 -13.28
N SER A 69 -6.69 25.34 -12.46
CA SER A 69 -7.03 24.91 -11.10
C SER A 69 -7.82 23.60 -11.09
N VAL A 70 -8.82 23.47 -11.96
CA VAL A 70 -9.62 22.23 -12.09
C VAL A 70 -8.74 21.06 -12.56
N ALA A 71 -7.85 21.29 -13.53
CA ALA A 71 -6.92 20.26 -13.99
C ALA A 71 -5.97 19.80 -12.87
N LEU A 72 -5.42 20.74 -12.09
CA LEU A 72 -4.55 20.45 -10.95
C LEU A 72 -5.29 19.66 -9.86
N ALA A 73 -6.51 20.06 -9.52
CA ALA A 73 -7.33 19.35 -8.54
C ALA A 73 -7.60 17.90 -8.97
N ARG A 74 -7.92 17.69 -10.26
CA ARG A 74 -8.11 16.35 -10.84
C ARG A 74 -6.84 15.50 -10.83
N GLN A 75 -5.70 16.11 -11.13
CA GLN A 75 -4.41 15.43 -11.08
C GLN A 75 -4.08 15.00 -9.65
N ASN A 76 -4.19 15.93 -8.68
CA ASN A 76 -3.94 15.64 -7.27
C ASN A 76 -4.86 14.53 -6.74
N TRP A 77 -6.14 14.56 -7.12
CA TRP A 77 -7.08 13.49 -6.81
C TRP A 77 -6.62 12.14 -7.35
N THR A 78 -6.20 12.08 -8.61
CA THR A 78 -5.74 10.83 -9.24
C THR A 78 -4.52 10.27 -8.53
N LEU A 79 -3.55 11.12 -8.20
CA LEU A 79 -2.37 10.74 -7.42
C LEU A 79 -2.73 10.23 -6.02
N MET A 80 -3.65 10.91 -5.33
CA MET A 80 -4.11 10.49 -4.00
C MET A 80 -4.81 9.13 -4.04
N MET A 81 -5.64 8.88 -5.05
CA MET A 81 -6.35 7.60 -5.20
C MET A 81 -5.39 6.45 -5.52
N ASP A 82 -4.40 6.67 -6.38
CA ASP A 82 -3.37 5.67 -6.65
C ASP A 82 -2.57 5.34 -5.38
N GLN A 83 -2.12 6.37 -4.65
CA GLN A 83 -1.42 6.19 -3.36
C GLN A 83 -2.27 5.41 -2.35
N LEU A 84 -3.55 5.75 -2.21
CA LEU A 84 -4.48 5.04 -1.33
C LEU A 84 -4.65 3.57 -1.72
N GLN A 85 -4.72 3.30 -3.03
CA GLN A 85 -4.80 1.94 -3.54
C GLN A 85 -3.52 1.17 -3.18
N GLN A 86 -2.33 1.74 -3.40
CA GLN A 86 -1.06 1.12 -3.00
C GLN A 86 -1.02 0.85 -1.49
N TRP A 87 -1.46 1.80 -0.65
CA TRP A 87 -1.56 1.63 0.81
C TRP A 87 -2.48 0.47 1.22
N THR A 88 -3.65 0.38 0.59
CA THR A 88 -4.62 -0.69 0.86
C THR A 88 -4.05 -2.06 0.49
N LEU A 89 -3.41 -2.12 -0.68
CA LEU A 89 -2.75 -3.30 -1.21
C LEU A 89 -1.61 -3.76 -0.30
N TYR A 90 -0.75 -2.84 0.13
CA TYR A 90 0.33 -3.10 1.09
C TYR A 90 -0.19 -3.69 2.39
N HIS A 91 -1.14 -3.01 3.06
CA HIS A 91 -1.64 -3.47 4.36
C HIS A 91 -2.38 -4.81 4.26
N ARG A 92 -3.07 -5.08 3.15
CA ARG A 92 -3.69 -6.39 2.91
C ARG A 92 -2.66 -7.49 2.77
N GLY A 93 -1.61 -7.27 1.97
CA GLY A 93 -0.51 -8.23 1.81
C GLY A 93 0.22 -8.49 3.12
N LEU A 94 0.57 -7.42 3.82
CA LEU A 94 1.21 -7.47 5.12
C LEU A 94 0.36 -8.21 6.17
N LYS A 95 -0.95 -7.96 6.23
CA LYS A 95 -1.85 -8.70 7.14
C LYS A 95 -1.87 -10.19 6.82
N CYS A 96 -1.90 -10.54 5.54
CA CYS A 96 -1.81 -11.93 5.08
C CYS A 96 -0.51 -12.58 5.60
N LEU A 97 0.63 -11.91 5.38
CA LEU A 97 1.95 -12.39 5.78
C LEU A 97 2.10 -12.48 7.30
N LYS A 98 1.61 -11.52 8.08
CA LYS A 98 1.63 -11.57 9.54
C LYS A 98 0.84 -12.76 10.09
N ASN A 99 -0.38 -12.97 9.61
CA ASN A 99 -1.21 -14.10 10.02
C ASN A 99 -0.55 -15.45 9.69
N LEU A 100 0.08 -15.49 8.52
CA LEU A 100 0.93 -16.59 8.13
C LEU A 100 2.06 -16.81 9.13
N PHE A 101 2.85 -15.78 9.46
CA PHE A 101 4.05 -15.96 10.29
C PHE A 101 3.69 -16.52 11.65
N VAL A 102 2.55 -16.09 12.21
CA VAL A 102 1.97 -16.64 13.43
C VAL A 102 1.60 -18.12 13.25
N THR A 103 0.93 -18.46 12.16
CA THR A 103 0.50 -19.85 11.86
C THR A 103 1.71 -20.77 11.72
N VAL A 104 2.67 -20.42 10.86
CA VAL A 104 3.87 -21.23 10.63
C VAL A 104 4.75 -21.29 11.86
N GLY A 105 4.91 -20.18 12.59
CA GLY A 105 5.64 -20.15 13.85
C GLY A 105 5.04 -21.05 14.94
N SER A 106 3.73 -21.31 14.90
CA SER A 106 3.06 -22.23 15.82
C SER A 106 3.23 -23.71 15.46
N VAL A 107 3.52 -24.00 14.19
CA VAL A 107 3.64 -25.38 13.66
C VAL A 107 5.10 -25.83 13.59
N LEU A 108 6.04 -24.91 13.32
CA LEU A 108 7.45 -25.24 13.32
C LEU A 108 7.94 -25.50 14.75
N PRO A 109 8.52 -26.68 15.03
CA PRO A 109 9.09 -26.95 16.34
C PRO A 109 10.25 -25.97 16.61
N PRO A 110 10.44 -25.55 17.87
CA PRO A 110 11.61 -24.77 18.27
C PRO A 110 12.90 -25.47 17.89
N THR A 111 13.94 -24.69 17.57
CA THR A 111 15.25 -25.22 17.19
C THR A 111 15.90 -25.83 18.43
N GLY A 112 16.20 -27.13 18.40
CA GLY A 112 16.82 -27.83 19.52
C GLY A 112 16.92 -29.34 19.32
N GLN A 113 17.79 -30.00 20.10
CA GLN A 113 17.89 -31.46 20.13
C GLN A 113 16.64 -32.03 20.78
N CYS A 114 15.79 -32.68 19.98
CA CYS A 114 14.68 -33.47 20.46
C CYS A 114 15.02 -34.96 20.25
N VAL A 115 14.96 -35.75 21.32
CA VAL A 115 15.08 -37.22 21.22
C VAL A 115 13.74 -37.72 20.66
N CYS A 116 13.69 -37.89 19.34
CA CYS A 116 12.49 -38.29 18.62
C CYS A 116 12.51 -39.80 18.30
N SER A 117 11.36 -40.45 18.41
CA SER A 117 11.15 -41.78 17.80
C SER A 117 11.10 -41.67 16.27
N VAL A 118 11.29 -42.79 15.56
CA VAL A 118 11.22 -42.85 14.08
C VAL A 118 9.88 -42.31 13.54
N GLN A 119 8.77 -42.61 14.22
CA GLN A 119 7.44 -42.10 13.83
C GLN A 119 7.31 -40.59 14.05
N GLN A 120 7.94 -40.05 15.10
CA GLN A 120 8.00 -38.61 15.35
C GLN A 120 8.87 -37.89 14.32
N LEU A 121 9.99 -38.49 13.90
CA LEU A 121 10.83 -37.98 12.82
C LEU A 121 10.05 -37.88 11.50
N GLN A 122 9.35 -38.94 11.09
CA GLN A 122 8.53 -38.94 9.87
C GLN A 122 7.43 -37.86 9.90
N SER A 123 6.79 -37.68 11.06
CA SER A 123 5.76 -36.65 11.25
C SER A 123 6.35 -35.24 11.22
N CYS A 124 7.56 -35.03 11.76
CA CYS A 124 8.27 -33.76 11.66
C CYS A 124 8.67 -33.45 10.21
N THR A 125 9.15 -34.43 9.46
CA THR A 125 9.53 -34.26 8.04
C THR A 125 8.33 -33.88 7.18
N SER A 126 7.16 -34.49 7.39
CA SER A 126 5.94 -34.13 6.65
C SER A 126 5.46 -32.72 6.98
N LEU A 127 5.53 -32.30 8.25
CA LEU A 127 5.23 -30.92 8.66
C LEU A 127 6.21 -29.91 8.05
N GLN A 128 7.50 -30.22 8.02
CA GLN A 128 8.53 -29.38 7.39
C GLN A 128 8.27 -29.22 5.89
N GLN A 129 7.92 -30.30 5.19
CA GLN A 129 7.57 -30.27 3.78
C GLN A 129 6.35 -29.38 3.52
N CYS A 130 5.31 -29.52 4.35
CA CYS A 130 4.11 -28.69 4.27
C CYS A 130 4.43 -27.20 4.46
N VAL A 131 5.27 -26.85 5.44
CA VAL A 131 5.71 -25.47 5.67
C VAL A 131 6.51 -24.92 4.49
N GLU A 132 7.32 -25.75 3.83
CA GLU A 132 8.09 -25.33 2.66
C GLU A 132 7.21 -25.05 1.44
N GLU A 133 6.31 -25.98 1.11
CA GLU A 133 5.33 -25.78 0.02
C GLU A 133 4.49 -24.52 0.26
N TRP A 134 4.12 -24.29 1.52
CA TRP A 134 3.40 -23.11 1.93
C TRP A 134 4.23 -21.83 1.73
N ALA A 135 5.52 -21.85 2.11
CA ALA A 135 6.43 -20.72 1.90
C ALA A 135 6.62 -20.40 0.41
N GLU A 136 6.77 -21.42 -0.44
CA GLU A 136 6.85 -21.21 -1.88
C GLU A 136 5.56 -20.63 -2.45
N LEU A 137 4.39 -21.11 -2.00
CA LEU A 137 3.09 -20.59 -2.41
C LEU A 137 2.91 -19.08 -2.10
N HIS A 138 3.50 -18.59 -1.01
CA HIS A 138 3.33 -17.20 -0.55
C HIS A 138 4.52 -16.29 -0.84
N SER A 139 5.61 -16.82 -1.39
CA SER A 139 6.73 -16.04 -1.88
C SER A 139 6.30 -14.90 -2.82
N PRO A 140 5.34 -15.08 -3.76
CA PRO A 140 4.85 -13.98 -4.59
C PRO A 140 4.18 -12.86 -3.79
N VAL A 141 3.45 -13.20 -2.72
CA VAL A 141 2.79 -12.21 -1.84
C VAL A 141 3.83 -11.39 -1.10
N LEU A 142 4.91 -12.02 -0.61
CA LEU A 142 6.03 -11.33 0.03
C LEU A 142 6.72 -10.36 -0.94
N THR A 143 7.07 -10.84 -2.14
CA THR A 143 7.74 -10.04 -3.17
C THR A 143 6.90 -8.82 -3.51
N TRP A 144 5.64 -9.04 -3.87
CA TRP A 144 4.75 -7.96 -4.26
C TRP A 144 4.48 -6.97 -3.11
N THR A 145 4.27 -7.46 -1.87
CA THR A 145 4.08 -6.58 -0.69
C THR A 145 5.32 -5.75 -0.42
N SER A 146 6.51 -6.34 -0.60
CA SER A 146 7.79 -5.64 -0.44
C SER A 146 7.97 -4.55 -1.49
N GLU A 147 7.67 -4.83 -2.75
CA GLU A 147 7.77 -3.86 -3.84
C GLU A 147 6.79 -2.70 -3.67
N VAL A 148 5.53 -2.98 -3.33
CA VAL A 148 4.52 -1.94 -3.07
C VAL A 148 4.95 -1.07 -1.88
N GLY A 149 5.37 -1.69 -0.78
CA GLY A 149 5.81 -0.93 0.40
C GLY A 149 7.06 -0.10 0.13
N GLN A 150 7.99 -0.58 -0.70
CA GLN A 150 9.17 0.19 -1.08
C GLN A 150 8.80 1.45 -1.88
N ARG A 151 7.93 1.32 -2.89
CA ARG A 151 7.43 2.49 -3.66
C ARG A 151 6.68 3.50 -2.77
N LEU A 152 5.87 3.01 -1.83
CA LEU A 152 5.21 3.85 -0.85
C LEU A 152 6.22 4.60 0.03
N SER A 153 7.27 3.92 0.49
CA SER A 153 8.33 4.55 1.29
C SER A 153 9.08 5.62 0.51
N GLU A 154 9.35 5.40 -0.78
CA GLU A 154 10.02 6.37 -1.64
C GLU A 154 9.17 7.64 -1.82
N THR A 155 7.84 7.49 -1.94
CA THR A 155 6.93 8.62 -2.02
C THR A 155 6.90 9.45 -0.73
N LEU A 156 6.91 8.77 0.43
CA LEU A 156 6.78 9.40 1.75
C LEU A 156 8.08 10.03 2.26
N GLY A 157 9.22 9.70 1.65
CA GLY A 157 10.55 10.17 2.04
C GLY A 157 10.85 9.94 3.53
N GLU A 158 11.52 10.92 4.15
CA GLU A 158 11.91 10.88 5.56
C GLU A 158 10.80 11.35 6.52
N SER A 159 9.53 11.29 6.11
CA SER A 159 8.42 11.52 7.05
C SER A 159 8.40 10.43 8.14
N ASP A 160 7.79 10.73 9.28
CA ASP A 160 7.54 9.72 10.33
C ASP A 160 6.79 8.50 9.77
N CYS A 161 5.88 8.74 8.83
CA CYS A 161 5.14 7.68 8.14
C CYS A 161 6.06 6.83 7.26
N GLY A 162 6.96 7.45 6.50
CA GLY A 162 7.97 6.77 5.69
C GLY A 162 8.91 5.90 6.54
N ARG A 163 9.42 6.43 7.66
CA ARG A 163 10.24 5.66 8.62
C ARG A 163 9.49 4.48 9.23
N GLY A 164 8.24 4.68 9.64
CA GLY A 164 7.40 3.62 10.19
C GLY A 164 7.17 2.49 9.19
N LEU A 165 6.89 2.85 7.93
CA LEU A 165 6.71 1.89 6.84
C LEU A 165 8.00 1.09 6.54
N GLN A 166 9.15 1.75 6.53
CA GLN A 166 10.44 1.06 6.35
C GLN A 166 10.72 0.06 7.48
N SER A 167 10.46 0.43 8.72
CA SER A 167 10.60 -0.48 9.86
C SER A 167 9.69 -1.70 9.68
N GLU A 168 8.43 -1.50 9.33
CA GLU A 168 7.47 -2.59 9.16
C GLU A 168 7.85 -3.53 8.00
N LEU A 169 8.38 -2.99 6.91
CA LEU A 169 8.95 -3.75 5.80
C LEU A 169 10.15 -4.60 6.23
N GLN A 170 11.06 -4.02 7.03
CA GLN A 170 12.22 -4.74 7.53
C GLN A 170 11.79 -5.88 8.48
N ASP A 171 10.85 -5.63 9.37
CA ASP A 171 10.36 -6.64 10.32
C ASP A 171 9.66 -7.80 9.60
N MET A 172 8.89 -7.50 8.56
CA MET A 172 8.26 -8.51 7.69
C MET A 172 9.31 -9.38 7.00
N LYS A 173 10.34 -8.77 6.39
CA LYS A 173 11.43 -9.50 5.71
C LYS A 173 12.22 -10.37 6.69
N LYS A 174 12.57 -9.83 7.86
CA LYS A 174 13.26 -10.58 8.92
C LYS A 174 12.45 -11.78 9.41
N SER A 175 11.15 -11.59 9.63
CA SER A 175 10.26 -12.69 10.06
C SER A 175 10.20 -13.81 9.03
N TRP A 176 10.17 -13.47 7.74
CA TRP A 176 10.23 -14.46 6.66
C TRP A 176 11.57 -15.21 6.63
N GLU A 177 12.68 -14.48 6.71
CA GLU A 177 14.02 -15.07 6.76
C GLU A 177 14.19 -16.00 7.97
N GLN A 178 13.67 -15.60 9.13
CA GLN A 178 13.68 -16.41 10.35
C GLN A 178 12.92 -17.73 10.17
N ILE A 179 11.73 -17.70 9.58
CA ILE A 179 10.94 -18.90 9.28
C ILE A 179 11.73 -19.84 8.35
N ARG A 180 12.34 -19.30 7.30
CA ARG A 180 13.14 -20.11 6.37
C ARG A 180 14.39 -20.69 7.03
N ALA A 181 15.11 -19.90 7.82
CA ALA A 181 16.27 -20.37 8.57
C ALA A 181 15.88 -21.51 9.52
N GLN A 182 14.81 -21.32 10.28
CA GLN A 182 14.28 -22.32 11.21
C GLN A 182 13.91 -23.62 10.50
N LEU A 183 13.23 -23.53 9.35
CA LEU A 183 12.88 -24.68 8.53
C LEU A 183 14.14 -25.45 8.07
N GLN A 184 15.15 -24.74 7.57
CA GLN A 184 16.40 -25.36 7.11
C GLN A 184 17.17 -26.03 8.26
N THR A 185 17.24 -25.39 9.43
CA THR A 185 17.88 -26.00 10.61
C THR A 185 17.13 -27.25 11.05
N ASN A 186 15.79 -27.20 11.11
CA ASN A 186 14.98 -28.35 11.52
C ASN A 186 15.11 -29.54 10.55
N LYS A 187 15.23 -29.27 9.25
CA LYS A 187 15.51 -30.30 8.23
C LYS A 187 16.88 -30.94 8.42
N HIS A 188 17.92 -30.13 8.65
CA HIS A 188 19.26 -30.62 8.92
C HIS A 188 19.29 -31.53 10.16
N LEU A 189 18.66 -31.10 11.27
CA LEU A 189 18.57 -31.89 12.49
C LEU A 189 17.84 -33.23 12.28
N ALA A 190 16.75 -33.23 11.52
CA ALA A 190 16.03 -34.45 11.18
C ALA A 190 16.90 -35.41 10.35
N ALA A 191 17.65 -34.90 9.36
CA ALA A 191 18.55 -35.72 8.54
C ALA A 191 19.68 -36.35 9.37
N THR A 192 20.30 -35.58 10.28
CA THR A 192 21.34 -36.10 11.19
C THR A 192 20.79 -37.18 12.12
N ALA A 193 19.61 -36.98 12.70
CA ALA A 193 18.98 -37.96 13.58
C ALA A 193 18.66 -39.28 12.87
N VAL A 194 18.18 -39.23 11.62
CA VAL A 194 17.97 -40.44 10.80
C VAL A 194 19.28 -41.19 10.59
N GLN A 195 20.35 -40.48 10.20
CA GLN A 195 21.65 -41.10 9.96
C GLN A 195 22.26 -41.74 11.23
N GLU A 196 22.12 -41.11 12.39
CA GLU A 196 22.56 -41.68 13.67
C GLU A 196 21.76 -42.93 14.08
N THR A 197 20.46 -42.95 13.81
CA THR A 197 19.62 -44.13 14.08
C THR A 197 19.91 -45.30 13.14
N GLU A 198 20.30 -45.04 11.89
CA GLU A 198 20.70 -46.07 10.91
C GLU A 198 22.08 -46.66 11.22
N LEU A 199 23.00 -45.88 11.79
CA LEU A 199 24.34 -46.35 12.20
C LEU A 199 24.36 -47.10 13.53
N SER A 200 23.27 -47.03 14.30
CA SER A 200 23.12 -47.69 15.62
C SER A 200 22.32 -49.00 15.55
N LEU A 201 21.89 -49.41 14.35
CA LEU A 201 21.24 -50.69 14.03
C LEU A 201 22.23 -51.64 13.37
#